data_AF-A0A7K0R5L4-F1
#
_entry.id   AF-A0A7K0R5L4-F1
#
_cell.length_a   1.000
_cell.length_b   1.000
_cell.length_c   1.000
_cell.angle_alpha   90.00
_cell.angle_beta   90.00
_cell.angle_gamma   90.00
#
_symmetry.space_group_name_H-M   'P 1'
#
loop_
_entity.id
_entity.type
_entity.pdbx_description
1 polymer ?
#
loop_
_entity_poly.entity_id
_entity_poly.type
_entity_poly.pdbx_seq_one_letter_code
_entity_poly.pdbx_strand_id
1 'polypeptide(L)'
;MKTKRMAQPVYDDPNRLYEQPLWADLWFIVGFVLVVPDVLVFVLMLVKSSFSVELTGHAIGGYPFFLGRTVTLAFLGSVLPVLIRRSSRRERLRLRPARIEPGFYQDPVHKGVQRLWDGQEWTTEVKAGRRKDVPRMVFMAGVFFVVSLLLGLGASTKALNEAQTLQGGAAAMAGVTFFRG
;
A
#
# COMPACT_ATOMS: atom_id res chain seq x y z
N MET A 1 -28.65 52.83 -3.48
CA MET A 1 -28.83 51.40 -3.11
C MET A 1 -27.47 50.71 -3.15
N LYS A 2 -26.93 50.29 -2.00
CA LYS A 2 -25.67 49.53 -1.92
C LYS A 2 -26.01 48.04 -2.12
N THR A 3 -25.66 47.48 -3.27
CA THR A 3 -25.72 46.04 -3.51
C THR A 3 -24.74 45.34 -2.56
N LYS A 4 -25.31 44.68 -1.55
CA LYS A 4 -24.60 43.85 -0.60
C LYS A 4 -24.02 42.68 -1.41
N ARG A 5 -22.76 42.77 -1.84
CA ARG A 5 -22.03 41.61 -2.36
C ARG A 5 -22.03 40.59 -1.24
N MET A 6 -22.87 39.56 -1.38
CA MET A 6 -22.78 38.39 -0.53
C MET A 6 -21.36 37.88 -0.71
N ALA A 7 -20.56 37.93 0.35
CA ALA A 7 -19.24 37.31 0.36
C ALA A 7 -19.46 35.87 -0.09
N GLN A 8 -18.91 35.52 -1.26
CA GLN A 8 -18.89 34.13 -1.68
C GLN A 8 -18.28 33.36 -0.50
N PRO A 9 -18.99 32.38 0.08
CA PRO A 9 -18.40 31.57 1.11
C PRO A 9 -17.11 31.03 0.52
N VAL A 10 -16.00 31.26 1.20
CA VAL A 10 -14.70 30.68 0.84
C VAL A 10 -14.92 29.19 0.82
N TYR A 11 -15.18 28.66 -0.37
CA TYR A 11 -15.27 27.23 -0.60
C TYR A 11 -13.84 26.76 -0.43
N ASP A 12 -13.58 26.03 0.66
CA ASP A 12 -12.35 25.25 0.77
C ASP A 12 -12.27 24.40 -0.49
N ASP A 13 -11.32 24.74 -1.36
CA ASP A 13 -11.20 24.18 -2.70
C ASP A 13 -11.17 22.64 -2.60
N PRO A 14 -12.25 21.95 -2.99
CA PRO A 14 -12.36 20.52 -2.81
C PRO A 14 -11.38 19.75 -3.71
N ASN A 15 -10.69 20.43 -4.62
CA ASN A 15 -9.56 19.87 -5.37
C ASN A 15 -8.45 19.34 -4.46
N ARG A 16 -8.30 19.84 -3.22
CA ARG A 16 -7.30 19.30 -2.27
C ARG A 16 -7.50 17.85 -1.85
N LEU A 17 -8.70 17.28 -2.01
CA LEU A 17 -8.92 15.84 -1.76
C LEU A 17 -8.37 14.96 -2.90
N TYR A 18 -8.18 15.53 -4.10
CA TYR A 18 -7.59 14.85 -5.26
C TYR A 18 -6.08 15.08 -5.39
N GLU A 19 -5.57 16.14 -4.75
CA GLU A 19 -4.14 16.36 -4.56
C GLU A 19 -3.55 15.51 -3.43
N GLN A 20 -4.37 14.69 -2.74
CA GLN A 20 -3.82 13.78 -1.76
C GLN A 20 -2.82 12.86 -2.47
N PRO A 21 -1.54 12.95 -2.12
CA PRO A 21 -0.50 12.24 -2.84
C PRO A 21 -0.75 10.74 -2.70
N LEU A 22 -0.29 9.95 -3.67
CA LEU A 22 -0.55 8.49 -3.72
C LEU A 22 -0.22 7.76 -2.40
N TRP A 23 0.77 8.26 -1.65
CA TRP A 23 1.16 7.73 -0.35
C TRP A 23 0.13 7.93 0.76
N ALA A 24 -0.88 8.77 0.57
CA ALA A 24 -2.01 8.93 1.48
C ALA A 24 -3.15 7.93 1.20
N ASP A 25 -3.13 7.18 0.08
CA ASP A 25 -4.09 6.11 -0.14
C ASP A 25 -3.74 4.91 0.76
N LEU A 26 -4.71 4.50 1.59
CA LEU A 26 -4.59 3.35 2.48
C LEU A 26 -4.13 2.08 1.75
N TRP A 27 -4.61 1.85 0.53
CA TRP A 27 -4.23 0.65 -0.23
C TRP A 27 -2.79 0.72 -0.74
N PHE A 28 -2.31 1.91 -1.05
CA PHE A 28 -0.89 2.11 -1.36
C PHE A 28 -0.04 1.80 -0.14
N ILE A 29 -0.43 2.28 1.05
CA ILE A 29 0.25 1.98 2.31
C ILE A 29 0.25 0.47 2.58
N VAL A 30 -0.91 -0.20 2.50
CA VAL A 30 -1.01 -1.65 2.71
C VAL A 30 -0.13 -2.42 1.72
N GLY A 31 -0.19 -2.08 0.43
CA GLY A 31 0.66 -2.68 -0.60
C GLY A 31 2.14 -2.48 -0.33
N PHE A 32 2.54 -1.26 0.04
CA PHE A 32 3.93 -0.93 0.39
C PHE A 32 4.41 -1.74 1.59
N VAL A 33 3.61 -1.80 2.65
CA VAL A 33 3.90 -2.55 3.89
C VAL A 33 4.11 -4.04 3.63
N LEU A 34 3.37 -4.64 2.69
CA LEU A 34 3.54 -6.05 2.32
C LEU A 34 4.83 -6.30 1.54
N VAL A 35 5.36 -5.29 0.84
CA VAL A 35 6.55 -5.39 -0.01
C VAL A 35 7.83 -5.08 0.75
N VAL A 36 7.76 -4.21 1.78
CA VAL A 36 8.93 -3.78 2.56
C VAL A 36 9.74 -4.94 3.13
N PRO A 37 9.15 -6.00 3.73
CA PRO A 37 9.93 -7.14 4.24
C PRO A 37 10.70 -7.86 3.13
N ASP A 38 10.07 -8.10 1.98
CA ASP A 38 10.72 -8.77 0.85
C ASP A 38 11.88 -7.94 0.30
N VAL A 39 11.69 -6.62 0.16
CA VAL A 39 12.75 -5.69 -0.24
C VAL A 39 13.88 -5.67 0.79
N LEU A 40 13.56 -5.66 2.08
CA LEU A 40 14.56 -5.68 3.15
C LEU A 40 15.40 -6.96 3.12
N VAL A 41 14.75 -8.13 2.98
CA VAL A 41 15.44 -9.42 2.84
C VAL A 41 16.32 -9.43 1.60
N PHE A 42 15.83 -8.90 0.47
CA PHE A 42 16.60 -8.79 -0.76
C PHE A 42 17.83 -7.89 -0.59
N VAL A 43 17.70 -6.73 0.05
CA VAL A 43 18.82 -5.83 0.37
C VAL A 43 19.82 -6.49 1.31
N LEU A 44 19.35 -7.19 2.35
CA LEU A 44 20.21 -7.95 3.26
C LEU A 44 20.95 -9.07 2.53
N MET A 45 20.29 -9.77 1.61
CA MET A 45 20.93 -10.76 0.74
C MET A 45 22.00 -10.14 -0.15
N LEU A 46 21.75 -8.98 -0.75
CA LEU A 46 22.74 -8.27 -1.56
C LEU A 46 23.95 -7.84 -0.73
N VAL A 47 23.73 -7.21 0.43
CA VAL A 47 24.79 -6.77 1.35
C VAL A 47 25.63 -7.97 1.82
N LYS A 48 24.97 -9.12 2.08
CA LYS A 48 25.65 -10.34 2.52
C LYS A 48 26.30 -11.12 1.37
N SER A 49 25.82 -11.00 0.13
CA SER A 49 26.42 -11.63 -1.05
C SER A 49 27.80 -11.07 -1.38
N SER A 50 28.10 -9.84 -0.96
CA SER A 50 29.47 -9.30 -0.98
C SER A 50 30.44 -10.07 -0.08
N PHE A 51 29.94 -10.93 0.82
CA PHE A 51 30.74 -11.67 1.81
C PHE A 51 30.98 -13.14 1.48
N SER A 52 30.37 -13.74 0.45
CA SER A 52 30.69 -15.13 0.08
C SER A 52 30.27 -15.47 -1.35
N VAL A 53 31.17 -15.22 -2.30
CA VAL A 53 31.04 -15.65 -3.70
C VAL A 53 31.07 -17.19 -3.82
N GLU A 54 31.56 -17.91 -2.81
CA GLU A 54 31.71 -19.37 -2.83
C GLU A 54 30.41 -20.15 -2.56
N LEU A 55 29.40 -19.58 -1.89
CA LEU A 55 28.09 -20.26 -1.71
C LEU A 55 27.15 -20.11 -2.93
N THR A 56 27.52 -19.28 -3.91
CA THR A 56 26.63 -18.85 -5.00
C THR A 56 26.50 -19.86 -6.15
N GLY A 57 27.34 -20.89 -6.21
CA GLY A 57 27.37 -21.84 -7.33
C GLY A 57 26.06 -22.61 -7.58
N HIS A 58 25.14 -22.68 -6.62
CA HIS A 58 23.85 -23.37 -6.77
C HIS A 58 22.61 -22.49 -6.54
N ALA A 59 22.78 -21.20 -6.20
CA ALA A 59 21.65 -20.32 -5.84
C ALA A 59 21.24 -19.33 -6.94
N ILE A 60 21.99 -19.23 -8.05
CA ILE A 60 21.78 -18.21 -9.10
C ILE A 60 20.41 -18.37 -9.80
N GLY A 61 19.82 -19.57 -9.81
CA GLY A 61 18.48 -19.80 -10.39
C GLY A 61 17.32 -19.17 -9.62
N GLY A 62 17.47 -18.83 -8.34
CA GLY A 62 16.37 -18.35 -7.48
C GLY A 62 16.10 -16.85 -7.53
N TYR A 63 17.10 -16.03 -7.90
CA TYR A 63 17.01 -14.57 -7.89
C TYR A 63 15.94 -13.99 -8.82
N PRO A 64 15.85 -14.38 -10.11
CA PRO A 64 14.83 -13.80 -11.00
C PRO A 64 13.41 -14.15 -10.54
N PHE A 65 13.22 -15.32 -9.90
CA PHE A 65 11.92 -15.71 -9.34
C PHE A 65 11.54 -14.86 -8.13
N PHE A 66 12.48 -14.59 -7.21
CA PHE A 66 12.24 -13.71 -6.06
C PHE A 66 11.94 -12.27 -6.47
N LEU A 67 12.73 -11.73 -7.41
CA LEU A 67 12.57 -10.36 -7.89
C LEU A 67 11.26 -10.21 -8.66
N GLY A 68 10.95 -11.17 -9.54
CA GLY A 68 9.66 -11.24 -10.23
C GLY A 68 8.48 -11.28 -9.26
N ARG A 69 8.52 -12.19 -8.28
CA ARG A 69 7.47 -12.30 -7.25
C ARG A 69 7.30 -11.00 -6.46
N THR A 70 8.39 -10.37 -6.04
CA THR A 70 8.35 -9.12 -5.26
C THR A 70 7.73 -7.99 -6.07
N VAL A 71 8.12 -7.84 -7.34
CA VAL A 71 7.55 -6.83 -8.25
C VAL A 71 6.07 -7.12 -8.51
N THR A 72 5.68 -8.38 -8.73
CA THR A 72 4.28 -8.77 -8.93
C THR A 72 3.43 -8.47 -7.69
N LEU A 73 3.91 -8.81 -6.49
CA LEU A 73 3.21 -8.51 -5.24
C LEU A 73 3.12 -7.01 -5.00
N ALA A 74 4.17 -6.25 -5.30
CA ALA A 74 4.15 -4.80 -5.21
C ALA A 74 3.11 -4.20 -6.15
N PHE A 75 3.07 -4.64 -7.40
CA PHE A 75 2.12 -4.17 -8.38
C PHE A 75 0.67 -4.52 -7.99
N LEU A 76 0.42 -5.78 -7.62
CA LEU A 76 -0.91 -6.26 -7.21
C LEU A 76 -1.38 -5.62 -5.91
N GLY A 77 -0.48 -5.37 -4.96
CA GLY A 77 -0.81 -4.81 -3.66
C GLY A 77 -0.99 -3.30 -3.67
N SER A 78 -0.22 -2.56 -4.49
CA SER A 78 -0.22 -1.09 -4.47
C SER A 78 -0.87 -0.45 -5.69
N VAL A 79 -0.58 -0.92 -6.90
CA VAL A 79 -1.01 -0.26 -8.14
C VAL A 79 -2.39 -0.72 -8.56
N LEU A 80 -2.63 -2.03 -8.55
CA LEU A 80 -3.90 -2.60 -9.02
C LEU A 80 -5.12 -2.07 -8.24
N PRO A 81 -5.11 -1.96 -6.89
CA PRO A 81 -6.25 -1.44 -6.15
C PRO A 81 -6.54 0.02 -6.49
N VAL A 82 -5.49 0.83 -6.72
CA VAL A 82 -5.63 2.23 -7.13
C VAL A 82 -6.28 2.32 -8.51
N LEU A 83 -5.87 1.48 -9.46
CA LEU A 83 -6.46 1.43 -10.80
C LEU A 83 -7.92 0.97 -10.78
N ILE A 84 -8.24 -0.10 -10.06
CA ILE A 84 -9.61 -0.60 -9.90
C ILE A 84 -10.49 0.48 -9.25
N ARG A 85 -9.99 1.15 -8.22
CA ARG A 85 -10.73 2.23 -7.57
C ARG A 85 -10.96 3.39 -8.53
N ARG A 86 -9.95 3.76 -9.32
CA ARG A 86 -10.07 4.83 -10.31
C ARG A 86 -11.05 4.49 -11.43
N SER A 87 -11.10 3.24 -11.88
CA SER A 87 -12.08 2.78 -12.87
C SER A 87 -13.50 2.77 -12.31
N SER A 88 -13.73 2.18 -11.13
CA SER A 88 -15.05 2.18 -10.48
C SER A 88 -15.57 3.58 -10.18
N ARG A 89 -14.68 4.55 -9.89
CA ARG A 89 -15.06 5.96 -9.71
C ARG A 89 -15.62 6.57 -10.99
N ARG A 90 -14.97 6.34 -12.13
CA ARG A 90 -15.45 6.84 -13.43
C ARG A 90 -16.81 6.27 -13.78
N GLU A 91 -17.03 5.01 -13.48
CA GLU A 91 -18.32 4.36 -13.72
C GLU A 91 -19.44 4.96 -12.84
N ARG A 92 -19.16 5.22 -11.56
CA ARG A 92 -20.14 5.84 -10.65
C ARG A 92 -20.49 7.27 -11.02
N LEU A 93 -19.54 8.04 -11.57
CA LEU A 93 -19.81 9.39 -12.08
C LEU A 93 -20.67 9.38 -13.35
N ARG A 94 -20.89 8.23 -13.99
CA ARG A 94 -21.87 8.14 -15.08
C ARG A 94 -23.30 7.96 -14.57
N LEU A 95 -23.48 7.64 -13.29
CA LEU A 95 -24.80 7.51 -12.69
C LEU A 95 -25.41 8.89 -12.50
N ARG A 96 -26.54 9.14 -13.16
CA ARG A 96 -27.31 10.37 -12.99
C ARG A 96 -27.98 10.39 -11.60
N PRO A 97 -28.09 11.56 -10.95
CA PRO A 97 -28.90 11.68 -9.75
C PRO A 97 -30.38 11.41 -10.06
N ALA A 98 -31.13 11.00 -9.03
CA ALA A 98 -32.56 10.68 -9.18
C ALA A 98 -33.42 11.88 -9.64
N ARG A 99 -32.94 13.11 -9.40
CA ARG A 99 -33.51 14.36 -9.92
C ARG A 99 -32.52 14.99 -10.89
N ILE A 100 -33.03 15.43 -12.04
CA ILE A 100 -32.19 15.95 -13.14
C ILE A 100 -31.92 17.45 -12.99
N GLU A 101 -32.62 18.13 -12.08
CA GLU A 101 -32.45 19.56 -11.83
C GLU A 101 -31.03 19.88 -11.33
N PRO A 102 -30.40 20.98 -11.79
CA PRO A 102 -29.10 21.40 -11.29
C PRO A 102 -29.12 21.64 -9.78
N GLY A 103 -28.13 21.13 -9.06
CA GLY A 103 -28.07 21.25 -7.61
C GLY A 103 -27.04 20.35 -6.92
N PHE A 104 -26.91 20.51 -5.61
CA PHE A 104 -26.02 19.68 -4.79
C PHE A 104 -26.72 18.38 -4.38
N TYR A 105 -26.19 17.26 -4.83
CA TYR A 105 -26.67 15.92 -4.50
C TYR A 105 -25.59 15.12 -3.78
N GLN A 106 -25.96 13.99 -3.19
CA GLN A 106 -24.99 13.11 -2.55
C GLN A 106 -23.98 12.59 -3.59
N ASP A 107 -22.68 12.75 -3.30
CA ASP A 107 -21.62 12.36 -4.23
C ASP A 107 -21.69 10.82 -4.45
N PRO A 108 -21.89 10.34 -5.70
CA PRO A 108 -21.98 8.91 -5.99
C PRO A 108 -20.66 8.17 -5.70
N VAL A 109 -19.55 8.91 -5.61
CA VAL A 109 -18.22 8.39 -5.30
C VAL A 109 -17.93 8.40 -3.80
N HIS A 110 -18.21 9.50 -3.11
CA HIS A 110 -17.85 9.70 -1.71
C HIS A 110 -19.08 9.80 -0.81
N LYS A 111 -19.28 8.78 0.03
CA LYS A 111 -20.34 8.82 1.04
C LYS A 111 -20.11 9.98 2.01
N GLY A 112 -21.19 10.69 2.32
CA GLY A 112 -21.19 11.78 3.29
C GLY A 112 -20.73 13.13 2.73
N VAL A 113 -20.51 13.26 1.43
CA VAL A 113 -20.18 14.52 0.76
C VAL A 113 -21.25 14.83 -0.29
N GLN A 114 -21.45 16.11 -0.62
CA GLN A 114 -22.34 16.52 -1.71
C GLN A 114 -21.52 17.05 -2.90
N ARG A 115 -21.94 16.74 -4.12
CA ARG A 115 -21.33 17.22 -5.37
C ARG A 115 -22.38 17.96 -6.20
N LEU A 116 -21.97 19.01 -6.88
CA LEU A 116 -22.86 19.76 -7.76
C LEU A 116 -23.08 18.99 -9.08
N TRP A 117 -24.35 18.73 -9.39
CA TRP A 117 -24.83 18.29 -10.69
C TRP A 117 -25.28 19.54 -11.46
N ASP A 118 -24.79 19.75 -12.67
CA ASP A 118 -25.13 20.93 -13.49
C ASP A 118 -26.37 20.73 -14.38
N GLY A 119 -26.97 19.53 -14.35
CA GLY A 119 -28.07 19.14 -15.22
C GLY A 119 -27.68 18.12 -16.29
N GLN A 120 -26.39 18.05 -16.65
CA GLN A 120 -25.85 17.16 -17.68
C GLN A 120 -24.78 16.22 -17.15
N GLU A 121 -23.88 16.72 -16.30
CA GLU A 121 -22.76 16.00 -15.72
C GLU A 121 -22.46 16.41 -14.27
N TRP A 122 -21.67 15.56 -13.60
CA TRP A 122 -21.17 15.86 -12.26
C TRP A 122 -19.97 16.79 -12.38
N THR A 123 -20.06 17.95 -11.74
CA THR A 123 -18.97 18.92 -11.74
C THR A 123 -17.86 18.56 -10.74
N THR A 124 -16.75 19.29 -10.81
CA THR A 124 -15.66 19.21 -9.83
C THR A 124 -16.01 19.90 -8.51
N GLU A 125 -17.06 20.70 -8.45
CA GLU A 125 -17.49 21.39 -7.24
C GLU A 125 -18.11 20.41 -6.24
N VAL A 126 -17.53 20.39 -5.03
CA VAL A 126 -17.93 19.50 -3.94
C VAL A 126 -18.14 20.34 -2.70
N LYS A 127 -19.29 20.15 -2.07
CA LYS A 127 -19.63 20.71 -0.77
C LYS A 127 -19.26 19.71 0.30
N ALA A 128 -18.25 20.05 1.11
CA ALA A 128 -17.81 19.22 2.21
C ALA A 128 -18.98 18.93 3.15
N GLY A 129 -19.34 17.65 3.29
CA GLY A 129 -20.22 17.24 4.39
C GLY A 129 -19.46 17.29 5.72
N ARG A 130 -20.19 17.30 6.84
CA ARG A 130 -19.57 17.20 8.17
C ARG A 130 -18.65 15.98 8.19
N ARG A 131 -17.33 16.23 8.22
CA ARG A 131 -16.30 15.18 8.28
C ARG A 131 -16.60 14.30 9.50
N LYS A 132 -16.89 13.03 9.25
CA LYS A 132 -16.98 12.01 10.29
C LYS A 132 -15.75 11.11 10.19
N ASP A 133 -14.85 11.30 11.14
CA ASP A 133 -13.85 10.35 11.64
C ASP A 133 -12.81 9.77 10.65
N VAL A 134 -11.78 10.56 10.34
CA VAL A 134 -10.50 10.07 9.79
C VAL A 134 -9.62 9.26 10.77
N PRO A 135 -9.63 9.46 12.12
CA PRO A 135 -8.61 8.86 12.99
C PRO A 135 -8.69 7.33 13.08
N ARG A 136 -9.87 6.74 12.87
CA ARG A 136 -10.06 5.29 13.01
C ARG A 136 -9.40 4.46 11.89
N MET A 137 -9.30 5.02 10.68
CA MET A 137 -8.65 4.34 9.56
C MET A 137 -7.12 4.36 9.67
N VAL A 138 -6.54 5.50 10.05
CA VAL A 138 -5.08 5.61 10.27
C VAL A 138 -4.63 4.68 11.39
N PHE A 139 -5.42 4.58 12.47
CA PHE A 139 -5.17 3.65 13.55
C PHE A 139 -5.13 2.18 13.08
N MET A 140 -6.12 1.74 12.31
CA MET A 140 -6.16 0.36 11.80
C MET A 140 -4.99 0.06 10.86
N ALA A 141 -4.59 1.01 10.01
CA ALA A 141 -3.42 0.87 9.15
C ALA A 141 -2.14 0.65 9.97
N GLY A 142 -1.96 1.43 11.04
CA GLY A 142 -0.85 1.27 11.98
C GLY A 142 -0.84 -0.09 12.68
N VAL A 143 -1.99 -0.59 13.12
CA VAL A 143 -2.11 -1.93 13.74
C VAL A 143 -1.71 -3.02 12.75
N PHE A 144 -2.22 -2.98 11.52
CA PHE A 144 -1.86 -3.95 10.48
C PHE A 144 -0.35 -3.92 10.15
N PHE A 145 0.24 -2.73 10.11
CA PHE A 145 1.69 -2.58 9.91
C PHE A 145 2.50 -3.30 10.99
N VAL A 146 2.16 -3.07 12.26
CA VAL A 146 2.87 -3.68 13.40
C VAL A 146 2.71 -5.21 13.38
N VAL A 147 1.51 -5.72 13.09
CA VAL A 147 1.27 -7.17 13.01
C VAL A 147 2.09 -7.80 11.86
N SER A 148 2.09 -7.20 10.67
CA SER A 148 2.92 -7.69 9.55
C SER A 148 4.40 -7.68 9.87
N LEU A 149 4.89 -6.61 10.53
CA LEU A 149 6.29 -6.52 10.94
C LEU A 149 6.68 -7.64 11.91
N LEU A 150 5.83 -7.90 12.92
CA LEU A 150 6.05 -8.95 13.91
C LEU A 150 6.05 -10.34 13.29
N LEU A 151 5.11 -10.61 12.36
CA LEU A 151 5.08 -11.89 11.64
C LEU A 151 6.30 -12.07 10.73
N GLY A 152 6.73 -11.02 10.04
CA GLY A 152 7.95 -11.03 9.23
C GLY A 152 9.19 -11.33 10.05
N LEU A 153 9.36 -10.66 11.19
CA LEU A 153 10.47 -10.91 12.13
C LEU A 153 10.44 -12.33 12.70
N GLY A 154 9.27 -12.82 13.08
CA GLY A 154 9.08 -14.18 13.58
C GLY A 154 9.52 -15.24 12.57
N ALA A 155 9.11 -15.11 11.30
CA ALA A 155 9.53 -16.02 10.24
C ALA A 155 11.04 -15.96 9.99
N SER A 156 11.63 -14.75 10.04
CA SER A 156 13.06 -14.51 9.83
C SER A 156 13.93 -15.21 10.88
N THR A 157 13.55 -15.11 12.16
CA THR A 157 14.30 -15.72 13.27
C THR A 157 14.29 -17.25 13.21
N LYS A 158 13.15 -17.84 12.82
CA LYS A 158 13.05 -19.29 12.63
C LYS A 158 14.01 -19.79 11.54
N ALA A 159 14.03 -19.11 10.38
CA ALA A 159 14.92 -19.47 9.29
C ALA A 159 16.41 -19.34 9.67
N LEU A 160 16.77 -18.32 10.46
CA LEU A 160 18.14 -18.15 10.97
C LEU A 160 18.54 -19.28 11.92
N ASN A 161 17.66 -19.69 12.84
CA ASN A 161 17.93 -20.78 13.77
C ASN A 161 18.11 -22.11 13.03
N GLU A 162 17.25 -22.41 12.06
CA GLU A 162 17.39 -23.63 11.24
C GLU A 162 18.72 -23.63 10.48
N ALA A 163 19.14 -22.51 9.90
CA ALA A 163 20.42 -22.39 9.22
C ALA A 163 21.63 -22.60 10.17
N GLN A 164 21.57 -22.09 11.40
CA GLN A 164 22.63 -22.28 12.39
C GLN A 164 22.74 -23.74 12.85
N THR A 165 21.61 -24.43 13.04
CA THR A 165 21.63 -25.86 13.43
C THR A 165 22.28 -26.75 12.38
N LEU A 166 22.05 -26.46 11.09
CA LEU A 166 22.68 -27.18 9.97
C LEU A 166 24.20 -26.95 9.92
N GLN A 167 24.67 -25.72 10.17
CA GLN A 167 26.11 -25.42 10.24
C GLN A 167 26.80 -26.11 11.42
N GLY A 168 26.17 -26.11 12.59
CA GLY A 168 26.71 -26.78 13.78
C GLY A 168 26.83 -28.30 13.60
N GLY A 169 25.84 -28.93 12.97
CA GLY A 169 25.87 -30.37 12.67
C GLY A 169 26.98 -30.76 11.69
N ALA A 170 27.23 -29.95 10.66
CA ALA A 170 28.30 -30.18 9.71
C ALA A 170 29.69 -30.10 10.37
N ALA A 171 29.91 -29.11 11.26
CA ALA A 171 31.15 -28.97 12.00
C ALA A 171 31.40 -30.15 12.96
N ALA A 172 30.34 -30.65 13.63
CA ALA A 172 30.45 -31.81 14.51
C ALA A 172 30.85 -33.09 13.76
N MET A 173 30.29 -33.34 12.56
CA MET A 173 30.68 -34.50 11.75
C MET A 173 32.11 -34.41 11.22
N ALA A 174 32.57 -33.21 10.84
CA ALA A 174 33.94 -33.00 10.38
C ALA A 174 35.00 -33.26 11.48
N GLY A 175 34.66 -33.02 12.75
CA GLY A 175 35.54 -33.34 13.88
C GLY A 175 35.68 -34.84 14.16
N VAL A 176 34.63 -35.63 13.91
CA VAL A 176 34.63 -37.09 14.18
C VAL A 176 35.49 -37.86 13.19
N THR A 177 35.59 -37.41 11.93
CA THR A 177 36.45 -38.04 10.92
C THR A 177 37.94 -37.80 11.17
N PHE A 178 38.33 -36.72 11.85
CA PHE A 178 39.73 -36.42 12.13
C PHE A 178 40.36 -37.25 13.27
N PHE A 179 39.55 -37.83 14.16
CA PHE A 179 40.03 -38.60 15.32
C PHE A 179 40.14 -40.11 15.06
N ARG A 180 39.90 -40.58 13.82
CA ARG A 180 39.82 -42.00 13.48
C ARG A 180 40.92 -42.52 12.55
N GLY A 181 42.00 -41.75 12.34
CA GLY A 181 43.22 -42.14 11.63
C GLY A 181 44.43 -42.04 12.53
#